data_AF-A0A8H4X7E5-F1
#
_entry.id   AF-A0A8H4X7E5-F1
#
_cell.length_a   1.000
_cell.length_b   1.000
_cell.length_c   1.000
_cell.angle_alpha   90.00
_cell.angle_beta   90.00
_cell.angle_gamma   90.00
#
_symmetry.space_group_name_H-M   'P 1'
#
loop_
_entity.id
_entity.type
_entity.pdbx_description
1 polymer ?
#
loop_
_entity_poly.entity_id
_entity_poly.type
_entity_poly.pdbx_seq_one_letter_code
_entity_poly.pdbx_strand_id
1 'polypeptide(L)'
;MGGKAFAHHNPPLETPRMPKEVYFFIKNSVIKALSPGFHWVDTPIEGPAKKDYGDVDVVVSKLNGVYTNKQDVLKIIHQLLGAKAQITEKGHEVAANFAILWPEDLPYPPGYEETSDDDPSSPATAGPSLTPSGSSTGLARTETGSKAVSEPSGERDGKTDDKSPSTKQLAEAVQTKDQAKGVPVTQQKDGNSQNSAPAAPEAGRKRSTSLLQRGMALFPLGRSSRSLSAGSNLVQLSIRAGETSNDGNQNESHVSSPIPETASKALEFNKGINEKSAKTPAKSKPRRLLYVQVDVRFCPSVHSAKYLRFHHAHGDIWQLLGTIIRPFGLTVDNKGLWIRVPEIENANRKNARIFLTSAPDRILEFLGLPVPAFWKPFPDTDAMFKYVAHCPMFFVRPDGNVEQDRHASTANDRRRLNLRPVYREWVEEFKPRCREKGLYPTPLITREGIRDQAFKTYHIQREWDKRLRDHRFLEQQQVIKRDIIRDVCPQPDGPNDEAGKLKRGLLIKAFTKIIINCDDGQMYGIVAPAHLWGADGLYDMPMVRAYCLNMMDTVFEAAMALHGQKNALRQPAPRPNVNNRVG
;
A
#
# COMPACT_ATOMS: atom_id res chain seq x y z
N MET A 1 17.65 -2.31 9.17
CA MET A 1 17.56 -1.09 10.01
C MET A 1 16.29 -1.17 10.84
N GLY A 2 16.30 -2.05 11.84
CA GLY A 2 15.27 -2.24 12.87
C GLY A 2 15.90 -2.13 14.26
N GLY A 3 15.13 -2.27 15.35
CA GLY A 3 15.68 -2.21 16.72
C GLY A 3 15.78 -0.83 17.37
N LYS A 4 14.98 0.15 16.94
CA LYS A 4 15.01 1.54 17.48
C LYS A 4 13.71 1.98 18.15
N ALA A 5 12.76 1.08 18.37
CA ALA A 5 11.44 1.43 18.88
C ALA A 5 11.52 2.12 20.26
N PHE A 6 12.49 1.72 21.09
CA PHE A 6 12.61 2.19 22.48
C PHE A 6 13.59 3.35 22.68
N ALA A 7 14.21 3.88 21.61
CA ALA A 7 15.18 4.98 21.70
C ALA A 7 14.58 6.26 22.30
N HIS A 8 13.28 6.48 22.11
CA HIS A 8 12.53 7.62 22.65
C HIS A 8 11.53 7.21 23.75
N HIS A 9 11.65 5.99 24.30
CA HIS A 9 10.87 5.56 25.45
C HIS A 9 11.24 6.40 26.69
N ASN A 10 10.38 6.45 27.71
CA ASN A 10 10.68 7.16 28.95
C ASN A 10 10.54 6.22 30.17
N PRO A 11 11.66 5.84 30.84
CA PRO A 11 13.04 6.17 30.49
C PRO A 11 13.50 5.48 29.18
N PRO A 12 14.46 6.04 28.43
CA PRO A 12 14.98 5.39 27.22
C PRO A 12 15.56 4.01 27.53
N LEU A 13 15.30 3.03 26.66
CA LEU A 13 15.91 1.71 26.77
C LEU A 13 16.90 1.51 25.63
N GLU A 14 18.08 1.02 25.97
CA GLU A 14 19.15 0.78 25.00
C GLU A 14 18.94 -0.58 24.33
N THR A 15 18.63 -0.58 23.03
CA THR A 15 18.42 -1.78 22.21
C THR A 15 19.46 -1.84 21.07
N PRO A 16 20.72 -2.22 21.38
CA PRO A 16 21.79 -2.22 20.39
C PRO A 16 21.61 -3.35 19.35
N ARG A 17 22.39 -3.27 18.26
CA ARG A 17 22.39 -4.33 17.24
C ARG A 17 22.99 -5.61 17.82
N MET A 18 22.34 -6.74 17.57
CA MET A 18 22.73 -8.06 18.03
C MET A 18 23.69 -8.75 17.04
N PRO A 19 24.80 -9.33 17.54
CA PRO A 19 25.53 -10.37 16.83
C PRO A 19 24.65 -11.59 16.53
N LYS A 20 25.10 -12.41 15.57
CA LYS A 20 24.37 -13.60 15.10
C LYS A 20 24.01 -14.57 16.24
N GLU A 21 24.96 -14.82 17.15
CA GLU A 21 24.80 -15.74 18.28
C GLU A 21 23.71 -15.26 19.26
N VAL A 22 23.74 -13.98 19.63
CA VAL A 22 22.72 -13.34 20.48
C VAL A 22 21.35 -13.43 19.84
N TYR A 23 21.25 -13.07 18.55
CA TYR A 23 19.99 -13.10 17.82
C TYR A 23 19.36 -14.51 17.81
N PHE A 24 20.14 -15.56 17.51
CA PHE A 24 19.60 -16.92 17.49
C PHE A 24 19.21 -17.43 18.87
N PHE A 25 19.97 -17.10 19.91
CA PHE A 25 19.60 -17.42 21.27
C PHE A 25 18.27 -16.77 21.66
N ILE A 26 18.14 -15.47 21.44
CA ILE A 26 16.92 -14.73 21.76
C ILE A 26 15.74 -15.27 20.96
N LYS A 27 15.90 -15.46 19.65
CA LYS A 27 14.86 -16.02 18.79
C LYS A 27 14.31 -17.34 19.33
N ASN A 28 15.19 -18.27 19.71
CA ASN A 28 14.77 -19.56 20.25
C ASN A 28 14.10 -19.43 21.62
N SER A 29 14.64 -18.57 22.49
CA SER A 29 14.08 -18.29 23.81
C SER A 29 12.68 -17.67 23.73
N VAL A 30 12.46 -16.74 22.80
CA VAL A 30 11.17 -16.10 22.56
C VAL A 30 10.15 -17.11 22.02
N ILE A 31 10.52 -17.92 21.02
CA ILE A 31 9.62 -18.98 20.51
C ILE A 31 9.22 -19.93 21.65
N LYS A 32 10.19 -20.37 22.46
CA LYS A 32 9.95 -21.25 23.61
C LYS A 32 9.02 -20.62 24.64
N ALA A 33 9.22 -19.34 24.97
CA ALA A 33 8.40 -18.62 25.94
C ALA A 33 6.95 -18.44 25.48
N LEU A 34 6.72 -18.22 24.19
CA LEU A 34 5.38 -17.99 23.63
C LEU A 34 4.62 -19.27 23.30
N SER A 35 5.32 -20.37 22.97
CA SER A 35 4.70 -21.63 22.54
C SER A 35 3.60 -22.19 23.47
N PRO A 36 3.70 -22.09 24.81
CA PRO A 36 2.63 -22.54 25.71
C PRO A 36 1.31 -21.75 25.57
N GLY A 37 1.41 -20.48 25.17
CA GLY A 37 0.27 -19.57 25.05
C GLY A 37 -0.45 -19.63 23.70
N PHE A 38 0.21 -20.12 22.65
CA PHE A 38 -0.31 -20.04 21.28
C PHE A 38 -0.21 -21.37 20.55
N HIS A 39 -1.22 -21.72 19.75
CA HIS A 39 -1.16 -22.93 18.92
C HIS A 39 -0.10 -22.87 17.81
N TRP A 40 0.30 -21.67 17.39
CA TRP A 40 1.31 -21.49 16.36
C TRP A 40 2.18 -20.26 16.64
N VAL A 41 3.49 -20.47 16.65
CA VAL A 41 4.53 -19.45 16.85
C VAL A 41 5.65 -19.72 15.87
N ASP A 42 6.10 -18.72 15.13
CA ASP A 42 7.22 -18.84 14.20
C ASP A 42 7.82 -17.47 13.90
N THR A 43 8.95 -17.45 13.22
CA THR A 43 9.66 -16.26 12.76
C THR A 43 9.87 -16.31 11.25
N PRO A 44 9.82 -15.18 10.54
CA PRO A 44 10.24 -15.12 9.14
C PRO A 44 11.68 -15.63 8.93
N ILE A 45 11.96 -16.13 7.72
CA ILE A 45 13.33 -16.48 7.34
C ILE A 45 14.11 -15.18 7.12
N GLU A 46 15.32 -15.11 7.65
CA GLU A 46 16.16 -13.92 7.54
C GLU A 46 16.69 -13.71 6.12
N GLY A 47 16.86 -12.45 5.73
CA GLY A 47 17.56 -12.10 4.49
C GLY A 47 19.04 -12.51 4.55
N PRO A 48 19.66 -12.86 3.40
CA PRO A 48 21.06 -13.24 3.36
C PRO A 48 22.00 -12.08 3.73
N ALA A 49 23.25 -12.43 4.05
CA ALA A 49 24.36 -11.49 4.29
C ALA A 49 24.18 -10.48 5.45
N LYS A 50 23.20 -10.67 6.34
CA LYS A 50 23.07 -9.86 7.57
C LYS A 50 24.24 -10.14 8.52
N LYS A 51 25.05 -9.12 8.80
CA LYS A 51 26.14 -9.16 9.79
C LYS A 51 25.63 -9.01 11.22
N ASP A 52 24.56 -8.25 11.40
CA ASP A 52 23.91 -7.98 12.68
C ASP A 52 22.38 -7.86 12.55
N TYR A 53 21.69 -7.88 13.68
CA TYR A 53 20.22 -7.87 13.79
C TYR A 53 19.77 -6.74 14.73
N GLY A 54 18.59 -6.16 14.53
CA GLY A 54 18.12 -5.07 15.39
C GLY A 54 16.98 -5.49 16.30
N ASP A 55 16.19 -6.40 15.78
CA ASP A 55 14.93 -6.86 16.29
C ASP A 55 14.78 -8.35 15.99
N VAL A 56 13.87 -8.98 16.72
CA VAL A 56 13.40 -10.34 16.45
C VAL A 56 11.92 -10.25 16.06
N ASP A 57 11.62 -10.47 14.78
CA ASP A 57 10.26 -10.57 14.26
C ASP A 57 9.64 -11.92 14.62
N VAL A 58 8.48 -11.90 15.28
CA VAL A 58 7.74 -13.09 15.69
C VAL A 58 6.28 -12.98 15.26
N VAL A 59 5.76 -14.05 14.69
CA VAL A 59 4.34 -14.17 14.34
C VAL A 59 3.71 -15.24 15.22
N VAL A 60 2.61 -14.89 15.87
CA VAL A 60 1.84 -15.80 16.73
C VAL A 60 0.40 -15.91 16.24
N SER A 61 -0.24 -17.05 16.48
CA SER A 61 -1.64 -17.24 16.10
C SER A 61 -2.38 -18.22 16.99
N LYS A 62 -3.70 -18.00 17.10
CA LYS A 62 -4.65 -18.75 17.92
C LYS A 62 -4.15 -18.89 19.36
N LEU A 63 -4.45 -17.88 20.17
CA LEU A 63 -4.18 -17.91 21.61
C LEU A 63 -4.99 -19.05 22.26
N ASN A 64 -4.39 -19.72 23.24
CA ASN A 64 -5.02 -20.78 24.01
C ASN A 64 -5.91 -20.14 25.10
N GLY A 65 -7.22 -20.42 25.05
CA GLY A 65 -8.21 -19.89 26.02
C GLY A 65 -9.22 -18.92 25.41
N VAL A 66 -10.06 -18.31 26.26
CA VAL A 66 -11.08 -17.33 25.86
C VAL A 66 -10.49 -15.93 26.01
N TYR A 67 -10.53 -15.13 24.94
CA TYR A 67 -10.08 -13.74 24.97
C TYR A 67 -11.08 -12.84 24.25
N THR A 68 -11.22 -11.62 24.75
CA THR A 68 -12.25 -10.68 24.30
C THR A 68 -11.69 -9.50 23.50
N ASN A 69 -10.41 -9.13 23.67
CA ASN A 69 -9.85 -7.95 22.99
C ASN A 69 -8.33 -7.99 22.74
N LYS A 70 -7.83 -6.99 22.00
CA LYS A 70 -6.41 -6.80 21.61
C LYS A 70 -5.48 -6.65 22.81
N GLN A 71 -5.91 -5.94 23.85
CA GLN A 71 -5.11 -5.60 25.03
C GLN A 71 -4.78 -6.85 25.84
N ASP A 72 -5.75 -7.76 25.98
CA ASP A 72 -5.56 -9.02 26.71
C ASP A 72 -4.47 -9.89 26.06
N VAL A 73 -4.51 -10.03 24.73
CA VAL A 73 -3.52 -10.79 23.97
C VAL A 73 -2.10 -10.20 24.17
N LEU A 74 -1.97 -8.88 24.07
CA LEU A 74 -0.68 -8.22 24.22
C LEU A 74 -0.16 -8.29 25.67
N LYS A 75 -1.05 -8.22 26.66
CA LYS A 75 -0.70 -8.40 28.08
C LYS A 75 -0.16 -9.80 28.36
N ILE A 76 -0.76 -10.83 27.76
CA ILE A 76 -0.26 -12.21 27.87
C ILE A 76 1.12 -12.33 27.24
N ILE A 77 1.33 -11.77 26.04
CA ILE A 77 2.64 -11.76 25.38
C ILE A 77 3.67 -11.05 26.26
N HIS A 78 3.34 -9.88 26.81
CA HIS A 78 4.21 -9.13 27.72
C HIS A 78 4.67 -9.98 28.91
N GLN A 79 3.73 -10.67 29.55
CA GLN A 79 3.98 -11.53 30.71
C GLN A 79 4.82 -12.75 30.34
N LEU A 80 4.48 -13.46 29.27
CA LEU A 80 5.22 -14.65 28.81
C LEU A 80 6.67 -14.31 28.45
N LEU A 81 6.91 -13.15 27.83
CA LEU A 81 8.25 -12.70 27.48
C LEU A 81 9.05 -12.13 28.67
N GLY A 82 8.41 -11.87 29.80
CA GLY A 82 9.04 -11.13 30.90
C GLY A 82 9.52 -9.75 30.45
N ALA A 83 8.79 -9.11 29.53
CA ALA A 83 9.22 -7.87 28.90
C ALA A 83 9.27 -6.72 29.91
N LYS A 84 10.34 -5.91 29.85
CA LYS A 84 10.50 -4.72 30.68
C LYS A 84 9.57 -3.59 30.24
N ALA A 85 9.36 -3.46 28.94
CA ALA A 85 8.53 -2.42 28.34
C ALA A 85 7.85 -2.94 27.06
N GLN A 86 6.79 -2.23 26.66
CA GLN A 86 6.00 -2.54 25.48
C GLN A 86 5.55 -1.24 24.79
N ILE A 87 5.65 -1.21 23.46
CA ILE A 87 5.08 -0.16 22.61
C ILE A 87 4.08 -0.80 21.65
N THR A 88 2.79 -0.58 21.92
CA THR A 88 1.69 -1.13 21.12
C THR A 88 1.50 -0.36 19.81
N GLU A 89 1.37 -1.06 18.69
CA GLU A 89 1.08 -0.42 17.41
C GLU A 89 -0.34 0.17 17.39
N LYS A 90 -0.48 1.34 16.75
CA LYS A 90 -1.76 2.03 16.61
C LYS A 90 -2.68 1.27 15.63
N GLY A 91 -3.99 1.33 15.87
CA GLY A 91 -5.01 0.73 15.00
C GLY A 91 -5.50 -0.64 15.47
N HIS A 92 -6.20 -1.35 14.57
CA HIS A 92 -6.90 -2.60 14.87
C HIS A 92 -6.01 -3.84 14.88
N GLU A 93 -4.80 -3.76 14.31
CA GLU A 93 -3.88 -4.89 14.27
C GLU A 93 -3.34 -5.19 15.67
N VAL A 94 -3.25 -6.46 16.04
CA VAL A 94 -2.70 -6.89 17.33
C VAL A 94 -1.19 -7.09 17.16
N ALA A 95 -0.44 -6.00 17.32
CA ALA A 95 1.01 -5.99 17.20
C ALA A 95 1.63 -5.03 18.21
N ALA A 96 2.81 -5.37 18.73
CA ALA A 96 3.57 -4.53 19.62
C ALA A 96 5.07 -4.86 19.56
N ASN A 97 5.89 -3.86 19.91
CA ASN A 97 7.32 -3.98 20.12
C ASN A 97 7.52 -4.23 21.63
N PHE A 98 8.38 -5.18 22.00
CA PHE A 98 8.69 -5.54 23.39
C PHE A 98 10.19 -5.37 23.63
N ALA A 99 10.55 -4.89 24.82
CA ALA A 99 11.94 -4.84 25.27
C ALA A 99 12.17 -5.96 26.28
N ILE A 100 13.00 -6.93 25.93
CA ILE A 100 13.43 -8.01 26.84
C ILE A 100 14.89 -7.80 27.23
N LEU A 101 15.33 -8.35 28.36
CA LEU A 101 16.70 -8.14 28.85
C LEU A 101 17.73 -8.82 27.91
N TRP A 102 18.88 -8.18 27.72
CA TRP A 102 20.02 -8.80 27.04
C TRP A 102 20.55 -9.99 27.87
N PRO A 103 20.89 -11.14 27.24
CA PRO A 103 21.39 -12.30 27.98
C PRO A 103 22.78 -12.04 28.56
N GLU A 104 22.95 -12.28 29.87
CA GLU A 104 24.21 -12.00 30.59
C GLU A 104 25.39 -12.83 30.08
N ASP A 105 25.14 -14.08 29.68
CA ASP A 105 26.18 -15.04 29.27
C ASP A 105 26.60 -14.91 27.79
N LEU A 106 26.11 -13.89 27.07
CA LEU A 106 26.34 -13.74 25.64
C LEU A 106 27.09 -12.44 25.31
N PRO A 107 27.82 -12.41 24.17
CA PRO A 107 28.68 -11.29 23.84
C PRO A 107 27.91 -9.97 23.80
N TYR A 108 28.42 -8.98 24.52
CA TYR A 108 27.94 -7.61 24.51
C TYR A 108 28.49 -6.84 23.30
N PRO A 109 27.84 -5.72 22.89
CA PRO A 109 28.36 -4.87 21.83
C PRO A 109 29.76 -4.31 22.17
N PRO A 110 30.64 -4.13 21.18
CA PRO A 110 31.95 -3.52 21.40
C PRO A 110 31.85 -2.15 22.08
N GLY A 111 32.63 -1.93 23.14
CA GLY A 111 32.61 -0.69 23.93
C GLY A 111 31.63 -0.69 25.10
N TYR A 112 30.93 -1.80 25.35
CA TYR A 112 30.25 -2.02 26.64
C TYR A 112 31.32 -2.38 27.67
N GLU A 113 31.63 -1.45 28.59
CA GLU A 113 32.67 -1.63 29.62
C GLU A 113 32.35 -2.84 30.52
N GLU A 114 33.11 -3.94 30.35
CA GLU A 114 33.41 -4.84 31.45
C GLU A 114 34.33 -4.08 32.39
N THR A 115 33.78 -3.45 33.44
CA THR A 115 34.61 -3.10 34.59
C THR A 115 35.07 -4.41 35.20
N SER A 116 36.28 -4.85 34.85
CA SER A 116 37.01 -5.82 35.64
C SER A 116 37.15 -5.26 37.05
N ASP A 117 36.86 -6.09 38.05
CA ASP A 117 37.17 -5.77 39.44
C ASP A 117 38.70 -5.78 39.57
N ASP A 118 39.34 -4.66 39.27
CA ASP A 118 40.77 -4.48 39.50
C ASP A 118 41.02 -4.38 41.02
N ASP A 119 41.60 -5.45 41.53
CA ASP A 119 42.14 -5.64 42.88
C ASP A 119 43.12 -4.51 43.26
N PRO A 120 42.84 -3.67 44.27
CA PRO A 120 43.75 -2.62 44.69
C PRO A 120 44.75 -3.20 45.70
N SER A 121 45.71 -3.98 45.22
CA SER A 121 46.84 -4.42 46.06
C SER A 121 48.18 -4.45 45.31
N SER A 122 48.73 -3.27 45.02
CA SER A 122 50.19 -3.09 45.09
C SER A 122 50.62 -1.62 45.17
N PRO A 123 51.63 -1.25 46.00
CA PRO A 123 51.99 0.12 46.27
C PRO A 123 53.10 0.66 45.36
N ALA A 124 53.21 1.99 45.39
CA ALA A 124 54.06 2.88 44.60
C ALA A 124 55.54 2.50 44.42
N THR A 125 56.15 2.96 43.31
CA THR A 125 57.55 3.42 43.33
C THR A 125 57.77 4.57 42.33
N ALA A 126 58.53 5.57 42.78
CA ALA A 126 58.85 6.85 42.14
C ALA A 126 59.79 6.74 40.92
N GLY A 127 59.89 7.84 40.15
CA GLY A 127 60.60 8.00 38.85
C GLY A 127 62.15 7.88 38.89
N PRO A 128 62.94 8.48 37.95
CA PRO A 128 62.64 9.53 36.97
C PRO A 128 63.19 9.30 35.52
N SER A 129 62.93 10.31 34.67
CA SER A 129 63.57 10.69 33.39
C SER A 129 64.93 10.08 33.04
N LEU A 130 65.13 9.72 31.76
CA LEU A 130 66.31 10.08 30.93
C LEU A 130 66.16 9.49 29.50
N THR A 131 66.18 10.36 28.50
CA THR A 131 66.58 10.04 27.11
C THR A 131 68.10 9.75 27.08
N PRO A 132 68.69 9.03 26.10
CA PRO A 132 68.97 9.70 24.81
C PRO A 132 69.05 8.81 23.55
N SER A 133 68.89 9.51 22.42
CA SER A 133 69.70 9.42 21.19
C SER A 133 69.83 8.10 20.44
N GLY A 134 69.60 8.20 19.12
CA GLY A 134 70.72 7.91 18.22
C GLY A 134 70.40 7.30 16.87
N SER A 135 70.05 8.18 15.92
CA SER A 135 70.51 8.12 14.52
C SER A 135 69.87 7.03 13.63
N SER A 136 69.77 7.17 12.31
CA SER A 136 69.86 8.28 11.36
C SER A 136 69.62 7.68 9.97
N THR A 137 69.58 8.55 8.96
CA THR A 137 69.45 8.30 7.52
C THR A 137 67.98 8.21 7.07
N GLY A 138 67.38 9.22 6.45
CA GLY A 138 67.89 10.49 5.96
C GLY A 138 67.60 10.64 4.47
N LEU A 139 67.21 11.87 4.14
CA LEU A 139 67.17 12.51 2.81
C LEU A 139 65.94 12.19 1.96
N ALA A 140 65.25 13.14 1.36
CA ALA A 140 65.20 14.60 1.38
C ALA A 140 63.96 14.94 0.49
N ARG A 141 63.32 16.12 0.43
CA ARG A 141 63.71 17.46 0.82
C ARG A 141 62.49 18.38 0.68
N THR A 142 62.40 19.34 1.61
CA THR A 142 61.91 20.73 1.50
C THR A 142 60.47 20.98 1.06
N GLU A 143 59.57 21.40 1.98
CA GLU A 143 59.53 22.71 2.69
C GLU A 143 59.25 23.85 1.70
N THR A 144 58.32 24.78 1.90
CA THR A 144 57.92 25.62 3.04
C THR A 144 56.57 26.24 2.64
N GLY A 145 55.66 26.73 3.48
CA GLY A 145 55.62 26.92 4.92
C GLY A 145 54.42 27.80 5.29
N SER A 146 54.09 27.77 6.58
CA SER A 146 53.47 28.83 7.38
C SER A 146 51.97 28.81 7.70
N LYS A 147 51.76 28.55 9.00
CA LYS A 147 50.88 29.23 9.99
C LYS A 147 49.42 28.79 10.12
N ALA A 148 49.23 27.91 11.10
CA ALA A 148 48.47 28.09 12.35
C ALA A 148 47.24 29.02 12.35
N VAL A 149 46.13 28.55 12.93
CA VAL A 149 45.50 29.08 14.16
C VAL A 149 44.14 28.40 14.42
N SER A 150 44.07 27.73 15.57
CA SER A 150 42.94 27.51 16.53
C SER A 150 41.50 27.16 16.09
N GLU A 151 40.98 26.08 16.71
CA GLU A 151 39.59 25.91 17.21
C GLU A 151 39.09 27.15 18.01
N PRO A 152 37.79 27.35 18.35
CA PRO A 152 36.79 26.32 18.68
C PRO A 152 35.31 26.64 18.35
N SER A 153 34.42 25.67 18.68
CA SER A 153 33.02 25.84 19.14
C SER A 153 32.01 26.56 18.22
N GLY A 154 30.74 26.22 18.13
CA GLY A 154 29.82 25.35 18.85
C GLY A 154 28.41 25.62 18.31
N GLU A 155 27.50 24.70 18.61
CA GLU A 155 26.04 24.87 18.74
C GLU A 155 25.14 25.23 17.53
N ARG A 156 24.14 24.36 17.38
CA ARG A 156 22.68 24.61 17.29
C ARG A 156 22.22 25.87 16.54
N ASP A 157 21.35 25.71 15.55
CA ASP A 157 19.89 25.69 15.77
C ASP A 157 19.13 25.53 14.44
N GLY A 158 17.88 25.07 14.56
CA GLY A 158 17.03 24.73 13.42
C GLY A 158 16.10 25.83 12.92
N LYS A 159 15.30 25.43 11.92
CA LYS A 159 14.06 26.06 11.39
C LYS A 159 14.25 27.47 10.80
N THR A 160 13.80 27.74 9.59
CA THR A 160 12.38 28.04 9.34
C THR A 160 12.00 27.93 7.86
N ASP A 161 10.72 27.60 7.66
CA ASP A 161 10.00 27.67 6.39
C ASP A 161 9.63 29.11 5.99
N ASP A 162 9.40 29.26 4.68
CA ASP A 162 8.36 30.09 4.04
C ASP A 162 8.74 31.51 3.56
N LYS A 163 8.76 31.69 2.22
CA LYS A 163 7.82 32.56 1.47
C LYS A 163 8.20 32.69 -0.02
N SER A 164 7.19 32.53 -0.87
CA SER A 164 7.15 32.87 -2.31
C SER A 164 6.93 34.39 -2.53
N PRO A 165 6.63 34.89 -3.75
CA PRO A 165 7.46 34.98 -4.96
C PRO A 165 7.53 36.45 -5.49
N SER A 166 8.39 36.72 -6.48
CA SER A 166 8.45 38.03 -7.17
C SER A 166 8.47 37.87 -8.69
N THR A 167 7.47 38.48 -9.32
CA THR A 167 7.25 38.80 -10.73
C THR A 167 8.27 39.80 -11.28
N LYS A 168 8.73 39.63 -12.54
CA LYS A 168 9.07 40.75 -13.46
C LYS A 168 8.78 40.40 -14.94
N GLN A 169 8.50 41.47 -15.67
CA GLN A 169 7.82 41.59 -16.96
C GLN A 169 8.76 41.62 -18.19
N LEU A 170 8.12 41.39 -19.34
CA LEU A 170 8.30 41.86 -20.74
C LEU A 170 9.62 42.52 -21.20
N ALA A 171 10.03 42.15 -22.41
CA ALA A 171 10.37 43.08 -23.50
C ALA A 171 10.14 42.43 -24.89
N GLU A 172 9.51 43.19 -25.79
CA GLU A 172 9.28 42.92 -27.22
C GLU A 172 10.50 43.30 -28.09
N ALA A 173 10.63 42.68 -29.27
CA ALA A 173 11.25 43.31 -30.44
C ALA A 173 10.71 42.69 -31.75
N VAL A 174 10.36 43.59 -32.67
CA VAL A 174 9.79 43.41 -34.03
C VAL A 174 10.90 43.56 -35.07
N GLN A 175 10.83 42.83 -36.20
CA GLN A 175 11.33 43.15 -37.57
C GLN A 175 11.52 41.84 -38.37
N THR A 176 11.40 41.69 -39.69
CA THR A 176 10.67 42.32 -40.82
C THR A 176 10.78 41.33 -42.00
N LYS A 177 9.89 41.47 -42.99
CA LYS A 177 9.73 40.70 -44.24
C LYS A 177 10.98 40.66 -45.14
N ASP A 178 11.07 39.64 -46.01
CA ASP A 178 11.28 39.87 -47.46
C ASP A 178 10.92 38.68 -48.37
N GLN A 179 10.43 39.01 -49.57
CA GLN A 179 9.97 38.15 -50.67
C GLN A 179 10.93 38.22 -51.88
N ALA A 180 11.02 37.16 -52.69
CA ALA A 180 11.07 37.15 -54.18
C ALA A 180 11.43 35.72 -54.68
N LYS A 181 10.57 34.99 -55.40
CA LYS A 181 10.31 34.96 -56.88
C LYS A 181 11.47 34.44 -57.75
N GLY A 182 11.19 33.36 -58.50
CA GLY A 182 11.95 32.93 -59.69
C GLY A 182 11.44 31.60 -60.28
N VAL A 183 10.87 31.65 -61.49
CA VAL A 183 10.35 30.55 -62.34
C VAL A 183 11.28 30.43 -63.56
N PRO A 184 11.48 29.24 -64.18
CA PRO A 184 10.83 28.98 -65.48
C PRO A 184 10.34 27.52 -65.74
N VAL A 185 9.12 27.44 -66.30
CA VAL A 185 8.56 26.66 -67.45
C VAL A 185 9.54 25.70 -68.21
N THR A 186 9.24 24.52 -68.80
CA THR A 186 8.03 23.97 -69.46
C THR A 186 8.17 22.46 -69.83
N GLN A 187 7.06 21.70 -69.78
CA GLN A 187 6.63 20.53 -70.63
C GLN A 187 7.47 19.22 -70.65
N GLN A 188 6.94 17.98 -70.55
CA GLN A 188 5.71 17.39 -71.12
C GLN A 188 5.35 16.01 -70.47
N LYS A 189 4.02 15.77 -70.37
CA LYS A 189 3.22 14.52 -70.50
C LYS A 189 3.22 13.36 -69.47
N ASP A 190 2.05 13.27 -68.85
CA ASP A 190 1.11 12.13 -68.75
C ASP A 190 1.42 10.92 -67.86
N GLY A 191 0.62 10.80 -66.78
CA GLY A 191 -0.17 9.58 -66.59
C GLY A 191 -0.08 8.89 -65.22
N ASN A 192 -1.11 9.14 -64.40
CA ASN A 192 -1.75 8.21 -63.46
C ASN A 192 -1.38 8.26 -61.96
N SER A 193 -2.44 8.11 -61.16
CA SER A 193 -2.68 8.68 -59.84
C SER A 193 -2.05 7.95 -58.65
N GLN A 194 -1.29 8.69 -57.85
CA GLN A 194 -1.55 9.07 -56.43
C GLN A 194 -2.73 8.36 -55.71
N ASN A 195 -2.70 7.98 -54.42
CA ASN A 195 -1.87 8.42 -53.29
C ASN A 195 -1.87 7.42 -52.12
N SER A 196 -0.70 7.28 -51.52
CA SER A 196 -0.43 6.87 -50.14
C SER A 196 -0.67 8.00 -49.13
N ALA A 197 -0.79 7.62 -47.85
CA ALA A 197 -0.99 8.40 -46.62
C ALA A 197 -0.32 9.80 -46.52
N PRO A 198 -0.77 10.63 -45.56
CA PRO A 198 0.23 11.09 -44.58
C PRO A 198 -0.25 11.32 -43.13
N ALA A 199 0.74 11.18 -42.24
CA ALA A 199 1.14 11.96 -41.05
C ALA A 199 0.13 12.80 -40.22
N ALA A 200 0.39 12.74 -38.90
CA ALA A 200 -0.26 13.41 -37.78
C ALA A 200 -0.08 14.95 -37.72
N PRO A 201 -0.79 15.61 -36.78
CA PRO A 201 -0.10 16.59 -35.93
C PRO A 201 -0.45 16.50 -34.42
N GLU A 202 0.49 17.01 -33.62
CA GLU A 202 0.41 17.28 -32.17
C GLU A 202 -0.72 18.26 -31.79
N ALA A 203 -1.31 18.08 -30.60
CA ALA A 203 -1.64 19.17 -29.67
C ALA A 203 -2.19 18.66 -28.31
N GLY A 204 -1.78 19.31 -27.22
CA GLY A 204 -2.75 19.75 -26.21
C GLY A 204 -2.75 19.04 -24.85
N ARG A 205 -1.86 19.51 -23.96
CA ARG A 205 -1.89 19.38 -22.49
C ARG A 205 -3.32 19.61 -21.94
N LYS A 206 -3.97 18.60 -21.34
CA LYS A 206 -5.24 18.75 -20.61
C LYS A 206 -5.02 18.62 -19.09
N ARG A 207 -5.45 19.66 -18.37
CA ARG A 207 -5.39 19.78 -16.91
C ARG A 207 -6.34 18.78 -16.25
N SER A 208 -5.81 18.11 -15.22
CA SER A 208 -6.54 17.26 -14.29
C SER A 208 -7.38 18.11 -13.34
N THR A 209 -8.69 17.87 -13.30
CA THR A 209 -9.55 18.31 -12.19
C THR A 209 -10.20 17.07 -11.57
N SER A 210 -9.75 16.76 -10.36
CA SER A 210 -10.42 15.86 -9.42
C SER A 210 -11.72 16.48 -8.94
N LEU A 211 -12.81 15.71 -8.83
CA LEU A 211 -13.83 15.87 -7.78
C LEU A 211 -14.83 14.69 -7.77
N LEU A 212 -15.02 14.18 -6.55
CA LEU A 212 -16.20 13.53 -5.97
C LEU A 212 -16.56 12.09 -6.34
N GLN A 213 -15.98 11.24 -5.51
CA GLN A 213 -16.52 10.01 -4.93
C GLN A 213 -17.90 10.24 -4.27
N ARG A 214 -18.92 9.53 -4.76
CA ARG A 214 -20.14 9.21 -4.00
C ARG A 214 -20.60 7.82 -4.39
N GLY A 215 -20.70 6.95 -3.38
CA GLY A 215 -21.04 5.54 -3.55
C GLY A 215 -22.48 5.35 -3.98
N MET A 216 -22.69 4.37 -4.86
CA MET A 216 -24.00 3.76 -5.06
C MET A 216 -23.84 2.26 -4.81
N ALA A 217 -24.63 1.78 -3.86
CA ALA A 217 -24.76 0.37 -3.53
C ALA A 217 -25.43 -0.36 -4.70
N LEU A 218 -24.88 -1.53 -5.04
CA LEU A 218 -25.47 -2.46 -6.00
C LEU A 218 -26.55 -3.27 -5.27
N PHE A 219 -27.79 -3.23 -5.76
CA PHE A 219 -28.82 -4.23 -5.46
C PHE A 219 -29.08 -5.10 -6.71
N PRO A 220 -29.44 -6.38 -6.52
CA PRO A 220 -29.50 -7.36 -7.60
C PRO A 220 -30.82 -7.28 -8.38
N LEU A 221 -30.73 -7.54 -9.68
CA LEU A 221 -31.84 -7.64 -10.63
C LEU A 221 -32.78 -8.80 -10.25
N GLY A 222 -34.06 -8.48 -10.06
CA GLY A 222 -35.15 -9.45 -9.90
C GLY A 222 -35.63 -9.99 -11.25
N ARG A 223 -35.86 -11.30 -11.31
CA ARG A 223 -36.51 -12.01 -12.43
C ARG A 223 -37.86 -12.54 -11.93
N SER A 224 -38.93 -12.28 -12.67
CA SER A 224 -40.28 -12.79 -12.41
C SER A 224 -40.53 -14.08 -13.20
N SER A 225 -41.00 -15.16 -12.54
CA SER A 225 -42.36 -15.70 -12.75
C SER A 225 -42.56 -17.11 -12.16
N ARG A 226 -43.70 -17.24 -11.45
CA ARG A 226 -44.65 -18.36 -11.31
C ARG A 226 -44.16 -19.75 -10.80
N SER A 227 -44.47 -19.97 -9.52
CA SER A 227 -45.35 -21.02 -8.96
C SER A 227 -45.34 -22.42 -9.59
N LEU A 228 -44.87 -23.41 -8.81
CA LEU A 228 -45.59 -24.67 -8.54
C LEU A 228 -45.13 -25.23 -7.18
N SER A 229 -46.09 -25.70 -6.40
CA SER A 229 -46.02 -26.18 -5.02
C SER A 229 -45.61 -27.65 -4.91
N ALA A 230 -44.84 -28.01 -3.86
CA ALA A 230 -45.18 -29.06 -2.88
C ALA A 230 -43.97 -29.47 -2.00
N GLY A 231 -44.19 -29.55 -0.68
CA GLY A 231 -43.68 -30.66 0.12
C GLY A 231 -42.38 -30.49 0.94
N SER A 232 -42.56 -30.10 2.20
CA SER A 232 -41.96 -30.75 3.39
C SER A 232 -40.63 -30.27 4.00
N ASN A 233 -40.80 -29.65 5.16
CA ASN A 233 -40.07 -29.79 6.44
C ASN A 233 -38.63 -29.29 6.59
N LEU A 234 -38.48 -28.14 7.27
CA LEU A 234 -37.43 -27.98 8.28
C LEU A 234 -37.87 -27.02 9.39
N VAL A 235 -37.63 -27.46 10.62
CA VAL A 235 -37.95 -26.84 11.91
C VAL A 235 -37.27 -25.48 12.06
N GLN A 236 -38.06 -24.47 12.45
CA GLN A 236 -37.61 -23.12 12.80
C GLN A 236 -38.14 -22.81 14.19
N LEU A 237 -37.26 -22.46 15.13
CA LEU A 237 -37.64 -21.87 16.40
C LEU A 237 -36.95 -20.52 16.57
N SER A 238 -37.83 -19.52 16.61
CA SER A 238 -37.66 -18.09 16.77
C SER A 238 -37.20 -17.69 18.18
N ILE A 239 -36.81 -16.43 18.35
CA ILE A 239 -37.39 -15.42 19.28
C ILE A 239 -36.49 -14.17 19.16
N ARG A 240 -36.90 -13.09 18.51
CA ARG A 240 -37.83 -11.99 18.87
C ARG A 240 -37.20 -10.95 19.82
N ALA A 241 -37.20 -9.72 19.33
CA ALA A 241 -36.75 -8.49 19.98
C ALA A 241 -37.65 -8.07 21.15
N GLY A 242 -37.09 -7.25 22.04
CA GLY A 242 -37.81 -6.44 23.00
C GLY A 242 -36.91 -5.29 23.48
N GLU A 243 -37.29 -4.06 23.12
CA GLU A 243 -36.80 -2.80 23.70
C GLU A 243 -37.48 -2.56 25.06
N THR A 244 -36.75 -2.02 26.05
CA THR A 244 -37.25 -1.01 26.99
C THR A 244 -36.09 -0.22 27.61
N SER A 245 -36.37 1.05 27.87
CA SER A 245 -35.48 2.14 28.25
C SER A 245 -35.20 2.25 29.76
N ASN A 246 -34.10 2.94 30.08
CA ASN A 246 -33.84 3.83 31.24
C ASN A 246 -33.75 3.25 32.67
N ASP A 247 -32.55 3.22 33.26
CA ASP A 247 -32.09 4.17 34.31
C ASP A 247 -30.74 3.71 34.89
N GLY A 248 -29.91 4.68 35.31
CA GLY A 248 -28.52 4.46 35.69
C GLY A 248 -28.31 3.78 37.04
N ASN A 249 -27.18 3.11 37.21
CA ASN A 249 -26.31 3.29 38.37
C ASN A 249 -24.92 2.69 38.11
N GLN A 250 -23.90 3.35 38.64
CA GLN A 250 -22.50 2.98 38.58
C GLN A 250 -22.20 1.84 39.55
N ASN A 251 -21.61 0.75 39.07
CA ASN A 251 -20.52 -0.02 39.70
C ASN A 251 -20.38 -1.36 38.99
N GLU A 252 -19.34 -1.53 38.17
CA GLU A 252 -18.85 -2.87 37.84
C GLU A 252 -17.38 -2.99 38.21
N SER A 253 -17.18 -3.76 39.27
CA SER A 253 -15.92 -4.34 39.70
C SER A 253 -15.28 -5.15 38.59
N HIS A 254 -14.03 -4.80 38.26
CA HIS A 254 -13.14 -5.58 37.40
C HIS A 254 -13.00 -7.03 37.92
N VAL A 255 -13.71 -7.97 37.31
CA VAL A 255 -13.42 -9.40 37.46
C VAL A 255 -12.25 -9.73 36.51
N SER A 256 -11.07 -9.87 37.09
CA SER A 256 -9.90 -10.42 36.39
C SER A 256 -10.17 -11.88 36.04
N SER A 257 -10.27 -12.18 34.75
CA SER A 257 -10.32 -13.58 34.29
C SER A 257 -8.96 -14.26 34.53
N PRO A 258 -8.93 -15.48 35.08
CA PRO A 258 -7.68 -16.16 35.41
C PRO A 258 -6.88 -16.55 34.15
N ILE A 259 -5.56 -16.41 34.25
CA ILE A 259 -4.59 -16.85 33.23
C ILE A 259 -4.75 -18.36 33.03
N PRO A 260 -4.77 -18.89 31.79
CA PRO A 260 -4.82 -20.33 31.53
C PRO A 260 -3.71 -21.06 32.30
N GLU A 261 -4.05 -22.17 32.96
CA GLU A 261 -3.14 -22.93 33.86
C GLU A 261 -1.81 -23.34 33.17
N THR A 262 -1.83 -23.53 31.85
CA THR A 262 -0.65 -23.80 31.02
C THR A 262 0.28 -22.59 30.88
N ALA A 263 -0.26 -21.37 30.80
CA ALA A 263 0.52 -20.13 30.80
C ALA A 263 1.06 -19.82 32.22
N SER A 264 0.33 -20.18 33.27
CA SER A 264 0.82 -20.09 34.66
C SER A 264 2.03 -21.00 34.91
N LYS A 265 2.02 -22.24 34.40
CA LYS A 265 3.19 -23.14 34.47
C LYS A 265 4.39 -22.64 33.64
N ALA A 266 4.15 -22.00 32.50
CA ALA A 266 5.20 -21.37 31.70
C ALA A 266 5.80 -20.13 32.39
N LEU A 267 4.98 -19.35 33.10
CA LEU A 267 5.40 -18.22 33.92
C LEU A 267 6.30 -18.66 35.09
N GLU A 268 6.00 -19.81 35.73
CA GLU A 268 6.85 -20.40 36.77
C GLU A 268 8.20 -20.90 36.23
N PHE A 269 8.23 -21.48 35.02
CA PHE A 269 9.46 -21.90 34.37
C PHE A 269 10.38 -20.72 34.03
N ASN A 270 9.83 -19.61 33.53
CA ASN A 270 10.61 -18.39 33.22
C ASN A 270 11.07 -17.63 34.49
N LYS A 271 10.32 -17.69 35.59
CA LYS A 271 10.81 -17.22 36.91
C LYS A 271 12.09 -17.94 37.33
N GLY A 272 12.17 -19.26 37.14
CA GLY A 272 13.36 -20.05 37.50
C GLY A 272 14.62 -19.75 36.67
N ILE A 273 14.50 -19.12 35.50
CA ILE A 273 15.64 -18.61 34.71
C ILE A 273 16.10 -17.25 35.27
N ASN A 274 15.16 -16.34 35.57
CA ASN A 274 15.48 -15.03 36.15
C ASN A 274 15.98 -15.12 37.60
N GLU A 275 15.53 -16.08 38.40
CA GLU A 275 15.95 -16.24 39.81
C GLU A 275 17.35 -16.86 39.95
N LYS A 276 17.86 -17.58 38.94
CA LYS A 276 19.22 -18.14 38.96
C LYS A 276 20.33 -17.11 38.67
N SER A 277 20.00 -15.93 38.13
CA SER A 277 20.93 -14.78 38.01
C SER A 277 20.98 -13.90 39.26
N ALA A 278 20.06 -14.05 40.21
CA ALA A 278 19.99 -13.19 41.40
C ALA A 278 20.83 -13.74 42.56
N LYS A 279 22.12 -13.96 42.36
CA LYS A 279 23.10 -14.02 43.47
C LYS A 279 23.74 -12.65 43.60
N THR A 280 23.39 -11.94 44.67
CA THR A 280 23.92 -10.61 45.00
C THR A 280 25.44 -10.64 45.19
N PRO A 281 26.23 -9.81 44.48
CA PRO A 281 27.49 -9.32 45.00
C PRO A 281 27.34 -7.85 45.40
N ALA A 282 28.27 -7.43 46.24
CA ALA A 282 28.32 -6.14 46.89
C ALA A 282 28.40 -4.95 45.91
N LYS A 283 28.07 -3.77 46.46
CA LYS A 283 27.99 -2.43 45.84
C LYS A 283 29.04 -2.14 44.74
N SER A 284 28.69 -2.39 43.48
CA SER A 284 29.34 -1.80 42.30
C SER A 284 28.38 -0.81 41.61
N LYS A 285 28.92 0.15 40.85
CA LYS A 285 28.12 1.14 40.09
C LYS A 285 27.08 0.42 39.21
N PRO A 286 25.86 0.95 39.05
CA PRO A 286 24.82 0.26 38.29
C PRO A 286 25.25 0.07 36.82
N ARG A 287 25.47 -1.18 36.41
CA ARG A 287 25.68 -1.54 35.00
C ARG A 287 24.46 -1.08 34.20
N ARG A 288 24.70 -0.41 33.06
CA ARG A 288 23.62 0.01 32.16
C ARG A 288 23.01 -1.23 31.52
N LEU A 289 21.77 -1.58 31.87
CA LEU A 289 21.12 -2.76 31.30
C LEU A 289 20.83 -2.54 29.81
N LEU A 290 21.24 -3.52 29.00
CA LEU A 290 20.89 -3.58 27.59
C LEU A 290 19.63 -4.43 27.41
N TYR A 291 18.90 -4.13 26.34
CA TYR A 291 17.67 -4.82 25.98
C TYR A 291 17.71 -5.27 24.53
N VAL A 292 16.85 -6.21 24.20
CA VAL A 292 16.59 -6.66 22.83
C VAL A 292 15.17 -6.29 22.46
N GLN A 293 15.00 -5.72 21.27
CA GLN A 293 13.68 -5.46 20.70
C GLN A 293 13.10 -6.75 20.10
N VAL A 294 11.88 -7.10 20.48
CA VAL A 294 11.11 -8.21 19.92
C VAL A 294 9.80 -7.68 19.37
N ASP A 295 9.57 -7.87 18.07
CA ASP A 295 8.40 -7.38 17.37
C ASP A 295 7.43 -8.54 17.20
N VAL A 296 6.33 -8.52 17.95
CA VAL A 296 5.36 -9.62 17.94
C VAL A 296 4.08 -9.19 17.23
N ARG A 297 3.68 -9.97 16.23
CA ARG A 297 2.43 -9.79 15.49
C ARG A 297 1.51 -10.98 15.67
N PHE A 298 0.32 -10.71 16.21
CA PHE A 298 -0.73 -11.71 16.36
C PHE A 298 -1.65 -11.75 15.14
N CYS A 299 -1.88 -12.96 14.64
CA CYS A 299 -2.78 -13.25 13.54
C CYS A 299 -3.99 -14.05 14.04
N PRO A 300 -5.23 -13.65 13.69
CA PRO A 300 -6.44 -14.38 14.11
C PRO A 300 -6.49 -15.84 13.63
N SER A 301 -5.86 -16.15 12.49
CA SER A 301 -5.81 -17.50 11.94
C SER A 301 -4.38 -17.94 11.63
N VAL A 302 -4.13 -19.24 11.79
CA VAL A 302 -2.84 -19.86 11.42
C VAL A 302 -2.55 -19.65 9.94
N HIS A 303 -3.60 -19.61 9.10
CA HIS A 303 -3.47 -19.31 7.67
C HIS A 303 -2.86 -17.93 7.42
N SER A 304 -3.43 -16.88 8.03
CA SER A 304 -2.88 -15.52 7.96
C SER A 304 -1.47 -15.41 8.54
N ALA A 305 -1.17 -16.19 9.59
CA ALA A 305 0.14 -16.21 10.23
C ALA A 305 1.22 -16.82 9.32
N LYS A 306 0.91 -17.96 8.69
CA LYS A 306 1.77 -18.59 7.67
C LYS A 306 2.00 -17.67 6.48
N TYR A 307 0.96 -16.97 6.02
CA TYR A 307 1.09 -16.00 4.94
C TYR A 307 1.98 -14.81 5.32
N LEU A 308 1.82 -14.26 6.52
CA LEU A 308 2.65 -13.15 7.00
C LEU A 308 4.12 -13.56 7.09
N ARG A 309 4.40 -14.75 7.65
CA ARG A 309 5.75 -15.34 7.69
C ARG A 309 6.34 -15.47 6.29
N PHE A 310 5.57 -15.96 5.32
CA PHE A 310 5.97 -16.06 3.92
C PHE A 310 6.28 -14.69 3.29
N HIS A 311 5.41 -13.71 3.52
CA HIS A 311 5.54 -12.37 2.94
C HIS A 311 6.68 -11.55 3.57
N HIS A 312 7.12 -11.91 4.78
CA HIS A 312 8.26 -11.26 5.46
C HIS A 312 9.57 -12.05 5.33
N ALA A 313 9.54 -13.26 4.75
CA ALA A 313 10.73 -14.07 4.55
C ALA A 313 11.74 -13.40 3.59
N HIS A 314 13.02 -13.64 3.84
CA HIS A 314 14.17 -13.21 3.04
C HIS A 314 14.32 -11.69 2.87
N GLY A 315 13.68 -10.89 3.71
CA GLY A 315 13.80 -9.43 3.71
C GLY A 315 13.30 -8.77 2.42
N ASP A 316 14.22 -8.47 1.49
CA ASP A 316 13.91 -7.67 0.29
C ASP A 316 13.35 -8.47 -0.89
N ILE A 317 13.26 -9.81 -0.80
CA ILE A 317 12.84 -10.66 -1.92
C ILE A 317 11.50 -10.23 -2.56
N TRP A 318 10.51 -9.85 -1.75
CA TRP A 318 9.21 -9.40 -2.23
C TRP A 318 9.25 -8.01 -2.86
N GLN A 319 10.20 -7.17 -2.46
CA GLN A 319 10.42 -5.89 -3.13
C GLN A 319 11.01 -6.11 -4.51
N LEU A 320 11.94 -7.07 -4.65
CA LEU A 320 12.51 -7.46 -5.95
C LEU A 320 11.43 -8.06 -6.86
N LEU A 321 10.75 -9.12 -6.40
CA LEU A 321 9.66 -9.77 -7.13
C LEU A 321 8.54 -8.80 -7.49
N GLY A 322 8.21 -7.88 -6.58
CA GLY A 322 7.19 -6.85 -6.80
C GLY A 322 7.53 -5.86 -7.93
N THR A 323 8.81 -5.70 -8.30
CA THR A 323 9.20 -4.94 -9.52
C THR A 323 9.11 -5.78 -10.79
N ILE A 324 9.33 -7.08 -10.68
CA ILE A 324 9.33 -8.03 -11.80
C ILE A 324 7.90 -8.32 -12.28
N ILE A 325 6.99 -8.60 -11.35
CA ILE A 325 5.66 -9.13 -11.69
C ILE A 325 4.63 -8.02 -12.01
N ARG A 326 4.92 -6.78 -11.60
CA ARG A 326 3.99 -5.64 -11.71
C ARG A 326 3.67 -5.25 -13.16
N PRO A 327 4.63 -5.18 -14.11
CA PRO A 327 4.33 -4.95 -15.53
C PRO A 327 3.38 -5.98 -16.13
N PHE A 328 3.38 -7.21 -15.58
CA PHE A 328 2.51 -8.31 -16.00
C PHE A 328 1.14 -8.31 -15.30
N GLY A 329 0.79 -7.22 -14.60
CA GLY A 329 -0.50 -7.07 -13.95
C GLY A 329 -0.65 -7.85 -12.64
N LEU A 330 0.43 -8.43 -12.10
CA LEU A 330 0.38 -9.13 -10.82
C LEU A 330 0.74 -8.21 -9.66
N THR A 331 0.19 -8.51 -8.48
CA THR A 331 0.54 -7.82 -7.24
C THR A 331 0.43 -8.79 -6.08
N VAL A 332 1.43 -8.81 -5.22
CA VAL A 332 1.36 -9.46 -3.92
C VAL A 332 1.25 -8.39 -2.84
N ASP A 333 0.28 -8.52 -1.94
CA ASP A 333 0.11 -7.64 -0.78
C ASP A 333 0.05 -8.45 0.52
N ASN A 334 -0.37 -7.83 1.62
CA ASN A 334 -0.49 -8.52 2.91
C ASN A 334 -1.64 -9.55 2.99
N LYS A 335 -2.43 -9.72 1.92
CA LYS A 335 -3.52 -10.70 1.86
C LYS A 335 -3.26 -11.86 0.91
N GLY A 336 -2.55 -11.63 -0.20
CA GLY A 336 -2.30 -12.66 -1.19
C GLY A 336 -1.78 -12.14 -2.51
N LEU A 337 -1.84 -13.01 -3.50
CA LEU A 337 -1.57 -12.72 -4.91
C LEU A 337 -2.85 -12.26 -5.60
N TRP A 338 -2.71 -11.23 -6.41
CA TRP A 338 -3.77 -10.60 -7.20
C TRP A 338 -3.32 -10.45 -8.65
N ILE A 339 -4.27 -10.58 -9.57
CA ILE A 339 -4.12 -10.14 -10.95
C ILE A 339 -4.94 -8.87 -11.19
N ARG A 340 -4.52 -8.04 -12.13
CA ARG A 340 -5.16 -6.77 -12.47
C ARG A 340 -5.68 -6.73 -13.89
N VAL A 341 -6.92 -6.28 -14.04
CA VAL A 341 -7.59 -6.03 -15.32
C VAL A 341 -7.07 -4.72 -15.93
N PRO A 342 -6.25 -4.76 -17.00
CA PRO A 342 -5.55 -3.59 -17.56
C PRO A 342 -6.48 -2.40 -17.86
N GLU A 343 -7.63 -2.67 -18.44
CA GLU A 343 -8.62 -1.67 -18.86
C GLU A 343 -9.14 -0.86 -17.68
N ILE A 344 -9.22 -1.47 -16.50
CA ILE A 344 -9.78 -0.86 -15.29
C ILE A 344 -8.70 -0.16 -14.45
N GLU A 345 -7.42 -0.51 -14.62
CA GLU A 345 -6.32 -0.08 -13.74
C GLU A 345 -6.22 1.45 -13.62
N ASN A 346 -6.35 2.16 -14.73
CA ASN A 346 -6.20 3.62 -14.78
C ASN A 346 -7.39 4.34 -14.15
N ALA A 347 -8.60 3.81 -14.33
CA ALA A 347 -9.82 4.41 -13.79
C ALA A 347 -10.05 4.05 -12.31
N ASN A 348 -9.87 2.78 -11.95
CA ASN A 348 -10.14 2.27 -10.61
C ASN A 348 -9.19 1.13 -10.20
N ARG A 349 -8.01 1.51 -9.68
CA ARG A 349 -6.97 0.58 -9.21
C ARG A 349 -7.43 -0.46 -8.19
N LYS A 350 -8.44 -0.16 -7.37
CA LYS A 350 -8.97 -1.09 -6.36
C LYS A 350 -9.85 -2.14 -7.02
N ASN A 351 -10.77 -1.71 -7.87
CA ASN A 351 -11.69 -2.61 -8.56
C ASN A 351 -10.99 -3.44 -9.65
N ALA A 352 -9.87 -2.97 -10.19
CA ALA A 352 -9.09 -3.70 -11.17
C ALA A 352 -8.47 -5.00 -10.62
N ARG A 353 -8.37 -5.19 -9.30
CA ARG A 353 -7.71 -6.37 -8.70
C ARG A 353 -8.69 -7.52 -8.50
N ILE A 354 -8.29 -8.70 -8.96
CA ILE A 354 -8.95 -10.00 -8.73
C ILE A 354 -8.04 -10.85 -7.85
N PHE A 355 -8.58 -11.40 -6.77
CA PHE A 355 -7.83 -12.26 -5.86
C PHE A 355 -7.55 -13.61 -6.52
N LEU A 356 -6.32 -14.09 -6.45
CA LEU A 356 -5.95 -15.43 -6.94
C LEU A 356 -5.83 -16.42 -5.80
N THR A 357 -4.91 -16.16 -4.86
CA THR A 357 -4.63 -17.09 -3.76
C THR A 357 -3.87 -16.40 -2.63
N SER A 358 -3.98 -16.94 -1.43
CA SER A 358 -3.17 -16.61 -0.25
C SER A 358 -2.35 -17.80 0.25
N ALA A 359 -2.30 -18.89 -0.50
CA ALA A 359 -1.48 -20.05 -0.19
C ALA A 359 -0.04 -19.82 -0.68
N PRO A 360 0.98 -19.74 0.21
CA PRO A 360 2.37 -19.46 -0.15
C PRO A 360 2.92 -20.28 -1.33
N ASP A 361 2.77 -21.60 -1.27
CA ASP A 361 3.33 -22.50 -2.28
C ASP A 361 2.66 -22.30 -3.65
N ARG A 362 1.34 -22.06 -3.68
CA ARG A 362 0.62 -21.75 -4.92
C ARG A 362 1.05 -20.41 -5.53
N ILE A 363 1.43 -19.44 -4.70
CA ILE A 363 1.98 -18.17 -5.19
C ILE A 363 3.34 -18.45 -5.85
N LEU A 364 4.23 -19.18 -5.18
CA LEU A 364 5.56 -19.51 -5.73
C LEU A 364 5.44 -20.32 -7.03
N GLU A 365 4.61 -21.37 -7.06
CA GLU A 365 4.33 -22.16 -8.25
C GLU A 365 3.83 -21.30 -9.41
N PHE A 366 2.86 -20.41 -9.15
CA PHE A 366 2.31 -19.54 -10.18
C PHE A 366 3.31 -18.51 -10.70
N LEU A 367 4.22 -18.04 -9.84
CA LEU A 367 5.33 -17.17 -10.23
C LEU A 367 6.49 -17.91 -10.91
N GLY A 368 6.39 -19.24 -11.08
CA GLY A 368 7.44 -20.07 -11.67
C GLY A 368 8.69 -20.22 -10.81
N LEU A 369 8.55 -20.04 -9.49
CA LEU A 369 9.67 -20.08 -8.56
C LEU A 369 9.77 -21.46 -7.87
N PRO A 370 10.98 -22.02 -7.69
CA PRO A 370 11.16 -23.31 -7.02
C PRO A 370 10.73 -23.30 -5.54
N VAL A 371 9.57 -23.90 -5.23
CA VAL A 371 8.98 -23.91 -3.87
C VAL A 371 9.96 -24.38 -2.78
N PRO A 372 10.67 -25.54 -2.92
CA PRO A 372 11.52 -26.02 -1.85
C PRO A 372 12.72 -25.12 -1.54
N ALA A 373 13.19 -24.36 -2.53
CA ALA A 373 14.32 -23.45 -2.36
C ALA A 373 13.92 -22.21 -1.55
N PHE A 374 12.68 -21.71 -1.71
CA PHE A 374 12.18 -20.58 -0.92
C PHE A 374 12.18 -20.85 0.58
N TRP A 375 11.88 -22.08 0.98
CA TRP A 375 11.74 -22.43 2.40
C TRP A 375 13.07 -22.69 3.12
N LYS A 376 14.21 -22.44 2.45
CA LYS A 376 15.55 -22.54 3.00
C LYS A 376 16.23 -21.17 2.99
N PRO A 377 17.01 -20.80 4.02
CA PRO A 377 17.84 -19.59 3.97
C PRO A 377 18.79 -19.62 2.77
N PHE A 378 18.92 -18.50 2.07
CA PHE A 378 19.92 -18.34 1.02
C PHE A 378 21.31 -18.14 1.64
N PRO A 379 22.38 -18.73 1.06
CA PRO A 379 23.73 -18.57 1.58
C PRO A 379 24.22 -17.12 1.46
N ASP A 380 23.89 -16.44 0.36
CA ASP A 380 24.30 -15.07 0.06
C ASP A 380 23.24 -14.34 -0.80
N THR A 381 23.48 -13.05 -1.06
CA THR A 381 22.60 -12.20 -1.88
C THR A 381 22.55 -12.67 -3.33
N ASP A 382 23.67 -13.13 -3.89
CA ASP A 382 23.78 -13.63 -5.26
C ASP A 382 22.90 -14.87 -5.52
N ALA A 383 22.86 -15.83 -4.59
CA ALA A 383 21.99 -17.00 -4.64
C ALA A 383 20.51 -16.61 -4.56
N MET A 384 20.16 -15.63 -3.71
CA MET A 384 18.80 -15.10 -3.65
C MET A 384 18.42 -14.38 -4.96
N PHE A 385 19.33 -13.61 -5.55
CA PHE A 385 19.10 -12.94 -6.83
C PHE A 385 18.91 -13.93 -7.98
N LYS A 386 19.74 -14.97 -8.04
CA LYS A 386 19.56 -16.09 -8.97
C LYS A 386 18.20 -16.76 -8.77
N TYR A 387 17.79 -17.03 -7.53
CA TYR A 387 16.46 -17.56 -7.24
C TYR A 387 15.34 -16.66 -7.79
N VAL A 388 15.39 -15.36 -7.51
CA VAL A 388 14.42 -14.38 -8.03
C VAL A 388 14.41 -14.35 -9.56
N ALA A 389 15.57 -14.49 -10.20
CA ALA A 389 15.72 -14.52 -11.66
C ALA A 389 15.12 -15.78 -12.33
N HIS A 390 14.77 -16.83 -11.59
CA HIS A 390 14.02 -17.97 -12.13
C HIS A 390 12.57 -17.61 -12.49
N CYS A 391 12.06 -16.49 -11.97
CA CYS A 391 10.74 -15.98 -12.33
C CYS A 391 10.66 -15.78 -13.86
N PRO A 392 9.71 -16.42 -14.59
CA PRO A 392 9.60 -16.30 -16.06
C PRO A 392 9.36 -14.87 -16.56
N MET A 393 8.89 -13.99 -15.67
CA MET A 393 8.68 -12.57 -15.91
C MET A 393 9.94 -11.73 -15.74
N PHE A 394 11.02 -12.28 -15.19
CA PHE A 394 12.29 -11.57 -15.05
C PHE A 394 12.99 -11.47 -16.39
N PHE A 395 13.35 -10.25 -16.75
CA PHE A 395 14.21 -9.98 -17.89
C PHE A 395 15.00 -8.71 -17.65
N VAL A 396 16.12 -8.59 -18.36
CA VAL A 396 16.96 -7.42 -18.36
C VAL A 396 17.17 -6.98 -19.79
N ARG A 397 16.73 -5.76 -20.09
CA ARG A 397 16.87 -5.17 -21.43
C ARG A 397 18.33 -5.11 -21.87
N PRO A 398 18.71 -5.69 -23.02
CA PRO A 398 20.08 -5.65 -23.54
C PRO A 398 20.55 -4.23 -23.87
N ASP A 399 19.65 -3.40 -24.39
CA ASP A 399 19.86 -1.97 -24.70
C ASP A 399 19.73 -1.06 -23.47
N GLY A 400 19.43 -1.64 -22.31
CA GLY A 400 19.11 -0.92 -21.09
C GLY A 400 20.33 -0.44 -20.31
N ASN A 401 20.15 0.59 -19.49
CA ASN A 401 21.15 1.01 -18.50
C ASN A 401 20.53 1.22 -17.10
N VAL A 402 21.39 1.44 -16.10
CA VAL A 402 20.97 1.65 -14.70
C VAL A 402 20.06 2.86 -14.55
N GLU A 403 20.34 3.95 -15.28
CA GLU A 403 19.53 5.17 -15.23
C GLU A 403 18.11 4.93 -15.75
N GLN A 404 17.96 4.16 -16.83
CA GLN A 404 16.65 3.76 -17.34
C GLN A 404 15.88 2.88 -16.35
N ASP A 405 16.55 1.94 -15.68
CA ASP A 405 15.94 1.15 -14.60
C ASP A 405 15.47 2.05 -13.45
N ARG A 406 16.24 3.08 -13.11
CA ARG A 406 15.89 4.08 -12.08
C ARG A 406 14.73 4.97 -12.52
N HIS A 407 14.64 5.35 -13.80
CA HIS A 407 13.53 6.13 -14.33
C HIS A 407 12.22 5.33 -14.43
N ALA A 408 12.31 4.03 -14.74
CA ALA A 408 11.16 3.12 -14.73
C ALA A 408 10.66 2.79 -13.30
N SER A 409 11.47 3.07 -12.28
CA SER A 409 11.17 2.78 -10.88
C SER A 409 10.15 3.77 -10.29
N THR A 410 9.22 3.25 -9.48
CA THR A 410 8.26 4.10 -8.76
C THR A 410 8.94 4.92 -7.66
N ALA A 411 8.25 5.92 -7.09
CA ALA A 411 8.78 6.72 -5.97
C ALA A 411 9.22 5.84 -4.77
N ASN A 412 8.48 4.77 -4.49
CA ASN A 412 8.84 3.83 -3.44
C ASN A 412 10.07 3.00 -3.81
N ASP A 413 10.19 2.58 -5.08
CA ASP A 413 11.36 1.85 -5.58
C ASP A 413 12.62 2.72 -5.50
N ARG A 414 12.53 4.02 -5.84
CA ARG A 414 13.63 4.99 -5.65
C ARG A 414 14.03 5.18 -4.19
N ARG A 415 13.05 5.27 -3.29
CA ARG A 415 13.33 5.32 -1.84
C ARG A 415 14.06 4.06 -1.35
N ARG A 416 13.73 2.88 -1.90
CA ARG A 416 14.39 1.62 -1.55
C ARG A 416 15.85 1.59 -2.01
N LEU A 417 16.16 2.06 -3.22
CA LEU A 417 17.55 2.16 -3.70
C LEU A 417 18.46 2.89 -2.70
N ASN A 418 17.96 3.97 -2.09
CA ASN A 418 18.73 4.75 -1.14
C ASN A 418 18.85 4.07 0.23
N LEU A 419 17.81 3.41 0.71
CA LEU A 419 17.73 2.92 2.10
C LEU A 419 18.06 1.43 2.28
N ARG A 420 18.05 0.64 1.20
CA ARG A 420 18.11 -0.83 1.26
C ARG A 420 19.29 -1.34 0.44
N PRO A 421 20.41 -1.73 1.10
CA PRO A 421 21.62 -2.18 0.41
C PRO A 421 21.39 -3.35 -0.55
N VAL A 422 20.63 -4.38 -0.15
CA VAL A 422 20.35 -5.55 -0.99
C VAL A 422 19.53 -5.17 -2.23
N TYR A 423 18.55 -4.28 -2.08
CA TYR A 423 17.81 -3.75 -3.23
C TYR A 423 18.69 -2.93 -4.17
N ARG A 424 19.66 -2.17 -3.62
CA ARG A 424 20.62 -1.40 -4.40
C ARG A 424 21.54 -2.31 -5.21
N GLU A 425 22.14 -3.31 -4.56
CA GLU A 425 23.00 -4.33 -5.18
C GLU A 425 22.28 -5.05 -6.34
N TRP A 426 20.99 -5.37 -6.19
CA TRP A 426 20.18 -5.93 -7.28
C TRP A 426 20.13 -5.04 -8.53
N VAL A 427 19.95 -3.73 -8.36
CA VAL A 427 19.78 -2.79 -9.48
C VAL A 427 21.11 -2.32 -10.06
N GLU A 428 22.09 -2.08 -9.22
CA GLU A 428 23.37 -1.46 -9.60
C GLU A 428 24.44 -2.49 -9.95
N GLU A 429 24.32 -3.74 -9.51
CA GLU A 429 25.33 -4.78 -9.73
C GLU A 429 24.75 -6.01 -10.46
N PHE A 430 23.71 -6.63 -9.90
CA PHE A 430 23.19 -7.90 -10.44
C PHE A 430 22.61 -7.74 -11.86
N LYS A 431 21.72 -6.76 -12.07
CA LYS A 431 21.11 -6.49 -13.38
C LYS A 431 22.16 -6.12 -14.45
N PRO A 432 23.08 -5.16 -14.21
CA PRO A 432 24.17 -4.87 -15.15
C PRO A 432 25.01 -6.10 -15.51
N ARG A 433 25.41 -6.91 -14.53
CA ARG A 433 26.15 -8.15 -14.77
C ARG A 433 25.37 -9.16 -15.61
N CYS A 434 24.04 -9.22 -15.46
CA CYS A 434 23.21 -10.04 -16.35
C CYS A 434 23.24 -9.53 -17.80
N ARG A 435 23.19 -8.21 -18.02
CA ARG A 435 23.28 -7.60 -19.37
C ARG A 435 24.61 -7.93 -20.04
N GLU A 436 25.71 -7.71 -19.32
CA GLU A 436 27.06 -7.97 -19.82
C GLU A 436 27.24 -9.43 -20.24
N LYS A 437 26.65 -10.35 -19.50
CA LYS A 437 26.68 -11.79 -19.80
C LYS A 437 25.59 -12.26 -20.78
N GLY A 438 24.74 -11.36 -21.29
CA GLY A 438 23.63 -11.71 -22.18
C GLY A 438 22.56 -12.59 -21.53
N LEU A 439 22.42 -12.54 -20.20
CA LEU A 439 21.46 -13.35 -19.45
C LEU A 439 20.09 -12.66 -19.38
N TYR A 440 19.03 -13.45 -19.54
CA TYR A 440 17.62 -13.03 -19.44
C TYR A 440 17.24 -11.85 -20.36
N PRO A 441 17.55 -11.90 -21.68
CA PRO A 441 17.35 -10.75 -22.58
C PRO A 441 15.88 -10.40 -22.83
N THR A 442 14.97 -11.37 -22.68
CA THR A 442 13.52 -11.22 -22.93
C THR A 442 12.72 -11.96 -21.87
N PRO A 443 11.49 -11.51 -21.57
CA PRO A 443 10.60 -12.24 -20.68
C PRO A 443 10.10 -13.52 -21.36
N LEU A 444 9.96 -14.59 -20.59
CA LEU A 444 9.52 -15.90 -21.10
C LEU A 444 8.00 -16.01 -21.23
N ILE A 445 7.26 -15.05 -20.66
CA ILE A 445 5.79 -15.02 -20.68
C ILE A 445 5.30 -13.58 -20.86
N THR A 446 4.18 -13.40 -21.55
CA THR A 446 3.54 -12.09 -21.73
C THR A 446 2.49 -11.83 -20.64
N ARG A 447 2.00 -10.58 -20.56
CA ARG A 447 0.92 -10.23 -19.65
C ARG A 447 -0.37 -11.01 -19.96
N GLU A 448 -0.66 -11.21 -21.24
CA GLU A 448 -1.79 -12.01 -21.72
C GLU A 448 -1.59 -13.49 -21.38
N GLY A 449 -0.37 -14.01 -21.52
CA GLY A 449 -0.03 -15.38 -21.09
C GLY A 449 -0.27 -15.59 -19.60
N ILE A 450 0.09 -14.62 -18.75
CA ILE A 450 -0.19 -14.66 -17.31
C ILE A 450 -1.70 -14.65 -17.03
N ARG A 451 -2.48 -13.85 -17.76
CA ARG A 451 -3.95 -13.84 -17.66
C ARG A 451 -4.51 -15.21 -18.00
N ASP A 452 -4.09 -15.80 -19.11
CA ASP A 452 -4.60 -17.09 -19.58
C ASP A 452 -4.20 -18.23 -18.62
N GLN A 453 -2.98 -18.17 -18.07
CA GLN A 453 -2.56 -19.07 -16.99
C GLN A 453 -3.40 -18.89 -15.73
N ALA A 454 -3.75 -17.66 -15.34
CA ALA A 454 -4.63 -17.39 -14.20
C ALA A 454 -6.05 -17.93 -14.44
N PHE A 455 -6.58 -17.82 -15.66
CA PHE A 455 -7.88 -18.38 -16.04
C PHE A 455 -7.88 -19.90 -15.92
N LYS A 456 -6.83 -20.55 -16.40
CA LYS A 456 -6.67 -22.00 -16.33
C LYS A 456 -6.49 -22.50 -14.89
N THR A 457 -5.71 -21.79 -14.07
CA THR A 457 -5.30 -22.25 -12.73
C THR A 457 -6.33 -21.93 -11.66
N TYR A 458 -6.95 -20.74 -11.71
CA TYR A 458 -7.83 -20.23 -10.66
C TYR A 458 -9.28 -20.05 -11.11
N HIS A 459 -9.60 -20.34 -12.38
CA HIS A 459 -10.97 -20.30 -12.93
C HIS A 459 -11.68 -18.93 -12.78
N ILE A 460 -10.90 -17.83 -12.81
CA ILE A 460 -11.41 -16.47 -12.57
C ILE A 460 -12.05 -15.79 -13.80
N GLN A 461 -12.13 -16.47 -14.96
CA GLN A 461 -12.56 -15.87 -16.22
C GLN A 461 -13.95 -15.20 -16.13
N ARG A 462 -14.91 -15.84 -15.46
CA ARG A 462 -16.25 -15.26 -15.26
C ARG A 462 -16.22 -13.96 -14.47
N GLU A 463 -15.39 -13.90 -13.42
CA GLU A 463 -15.25 -12.71 -12.58
C GLU A 463 -14.52 -11.59 -13.35
N TRP A 464 -13.53 -11.95 -14.18
CA TRP A 464 -12.84 -11.04 -15.08
C TRP A 464 -13.80 -10.40 -16.08
N ASP A 465 -14.56 -11.20 -16.82
CA ASP A 465 -15.50 -10.73 -17.83
C ASP A 465 -16.59 -9.86 -17.20
N LYS A 466 -17.07 -10.23 -16.01
CA LYS A 466 -18.01 -9.41 -15.25
C LYS A 466 -17.42 -8.05 -14.92
N ARG A 467 -16.19 -7.98 -14.38
CA ARG A 467 -15.54 -6.68 -14.07
C ARG A 467 -15.37 -5.82 -15.32
N LEU A 468 -15.01 -6.42 -16.44
CA LEU A 468 -14.83 -5.69 -17.70
C LEU A 468 -16.16 -5.15 -18.23
N ARG A 469 -17.24 -5.95 -18.18
CA ARG A 469 -18.60 -5.48 -18.53
C ARG A 469 -19.06 -4.36 -17.61
N ASP A 470 -18.96 -4.54 -16.29
CA ASP A 470 -19.35 -3.53 -15.30
C ASP A 470 -18.58 -2.21 -15.53
N HIS A 471 -17.28 -2.30 -15.87
CA HIS A 471 -16.47 -1.13 -16.18
C HIS A 471 -16.93 -0.43 -17.47
N ARG A 472 -17.10 -1.17 -18.57
CA ARG A 472 -17.58 -0.62 -19.85
C ARG A 472 -18.96 0.02 -19.69
N PHE A 473 -19.85 -0.61 -18.93
CA PHE A 473 -21.17 -0.05 -18.63
C PHE A 473 -21.06 1.31 -17.95
N LEU A 474 -20.21 1.44 -16.93
CA LEU A 474 -19.96 2.72 -16.26
C LEU A 474 -19.33 3.76 -17.19
N GLU A 475 -18.39 3.36 -18.05
CA GLU A 475 -17.81 4.26 -19.05
C GLU A 475 -18.86 4.76 -20.05
N GLN A 476 -19.72 3.88 -20.55
CA GLN A 476 -20.84 4.26 -21.41
C GLN A 476 -21.78 5.24 -20.71
N GLN A 477 -22.13 5.03 -19.44
CA GLN A 477 -22.94 5.99 -18.69
C GLN A 477 -22.28 7.38 -18.65
N GLN A 478 -20.96 7.46 -18.50
CA GLN A 478 -20.25 8.73 -18.56
C GLN A 478 -20.29 9.35 -19.96
N VAL A 479 -20.04 8.57 -21.01
CA VAL A 479 -20.10 9.04 -22.41
C VAL A 479 -21.52 9.50 -22.77
N ILE A 480 -22.56 8.73 -22.42
CA ILE A 480 -23.96 9.11 -22.62
C ILE A 480 -24.23 10.46 -21.96
N LYS A 481 -23.85 10.62 -20.69
CA LYS A 481 -24.09 11.87 -19.97
C LYS A 481 -23.32 13.05 -20.57
N ARG A 482 -22.06 12.84 -20.94
CA ARG A 482 -21.13 13.92 -21.25
C ARG A 482 -21.12 14.31 -22.71
N ASP A 483 -21.30 13.35 -23.60
CA ASP A 483 -21.07 13.49 -25.04
C ASP A 483 -22.34 13.21 -25.87
N ILE A 484 -23.38 12.56 -25.31
CA ILE A 484 -24.68 12.40 -26.00
C ILE A 484 -25.71 13.38 -25.44
N ILE A 485 -26.10 13.26 -24.17
CA ILE A 485 -27.16 14.07 -23.57
C ILE A 485 -26.82 15.56 -23.63
N ARG A 486 -25.59 15.94 -23.27
CA ARG A 486 -25.15 17.35 -23.31
C ARG A 486 -25.05 17.92 -24.73
N ASP A 487 -24.74 17.08 -25.70
CA ASP A 487 -24.61 17.46 -27.10
C ASP A 487 -26.00 17.66 -27.75
N VAL A 488 -26.91 16.72 -27.49
CA VAL A 488 -28.30 16.75 -27.98
C VAL A 488 -29.12 17.87 -27.33
N CYS A 489 -28.93 18.15 -26.04
CA CYS A 489 -29.65 19.24 -25.40
C CYS A 489 -29.23 20.59 -26.02
N PRO A 490 -30.16 21.52 -26.32
CA PRO A 490 -29.83 22.83 -26.88
C PRO A 490 -28.92 23.66 -25.96
N GLN A 491 -28.03 24.46 -26.54
CA GLN A 491 -27.29 25.48 -25.78
C GLN A 491 -28.17 26.72 -25.59
N PRO A 492 -28.00 27.50 -24.51
CA PRO A 492 -28.67 28.79 -24.37
C PRO A 492 -28.16 29.76 -25.43
N ASP A 493 -29.03 30.64 -25.93
CA ASP A 493 -28.70 31.60 -27.00
C ASP A 493 -27.73 32.71 -26.54
N GLY A 494 -27.47 32.79 -25.23
CA GLY A 494 -26.48 33.68 -24.66
C GLY A 494 -26.39 33.61 -23.13
N PRO A 495 -25.49 34.39 -22.51
CA PRO A 495 -25.28 34.40 -21.07
C PRO A 495 -26.48 34.91 -20.27
N ASN A 496 -27.46 35.57 -20.89
CA ASN A 496 -28.68 36.09 -20.23
C ASN A 496 -29.95 35.28 -20.55
N ASP A 497 -29.84 34.19 -21.31
CA ASP A 497 -30.97 33.32 -21.65
C ASP A 497 -31.29 32.36 -20.48
N GLU A 498 -32.00 32.87 -19.47
CA GLU A 498 -32.40 32.09 -18.31
C GLU A 498 -33.37 30.96 -18.66
N ALA A 499 -34.22 31.15 -19.67
CA ALA A 499 -35.16 30.14 -20.14
C ALA A 499 -34.44 28.96 -20.80
N GLY A 500 -33.48 29.21 -21.69
CA GLY A 500 -32.65 28.18 -22.32
C GLY A 500 -31.71 27.49 -21.32
N LYS A 501 -31.14 28.22 -20.35
CA LYS A 501 -30.39 27.61 -19.23
C LYS A 501 -31.26 26.65 -18.43
N LEU A 502 -32.49 27.06 -18.09
CA LEU A 502 -33.43 26.22 -17.35
C LEU A 502 -33.82 24.98 -18.19
N LYS A 503 -34.19 25.17 -19.47
CA LYS A 503 -34.54 24.07 -20.40
C LYS A 503 -33.43 23.04 -20.50
N ARG A 504 -32.21 23.49 -20.80
CA ARG A 504 -31.01 22.63 -20.87
C ARG A 504 -30.79 21.89 -19.54
N GLY A 505 -30.88 22.59 -18.42
CA GLY A 505 -30.67 22.01 -17.09
C GLY A 505 -31.69 20.93 -16.73
N LEU A 506 -32.97 21.13 -17.07
CA LEU A 506 -34.04 20.17 -16.84
C LEU A 506 -33.91 18.95 -17.75
N LEU A 507 -33.67 19.15 -19.04
CA LEU A 507 -33.47 18.06 -20.01
C LEU A 507 -32.31 17.15 -19.61
N ILE A 508 -31.14 17.74 -19.27
CA ILE A 508 -29.97 16.95 -18.85
C ILE A 508 -30.31 16.10 -17.62
N LYS A 509 -31.03 16.67 -16.64
CA LYS A 509 -31.44 15.94 -15.42
C LYS A 509 -32.42 14.81 -15.73
N ALA A 510 -33.43 15.09 -16.54
CA ALA A 510 -34.47 14.13 -16.89
C ALA A 510 -33.90 12.96 -17.71
N PHE A 511 -33.15 13.23 -18.78
CA PHE A 511 -32.51 12.17 -19.57
C PHE A 511 -31.52 11.35 -18.76
N THR A 512 -30.73 11.98 -17.88
CA THR A 512 -29.83 11.25 -16.97
C THR A 512 -30.65 10.30 -16.08
N LYS A 513 -31.78 10.76 -15.54
CA LYS A 513 -32.60 9.93 -14.65
C LYS A 513 -33.29 8.79 -15.41
N ILE A 514 -33.86 9.06 -16.58
CA ILE A 514 -34.57 8.06 -17.39
C ILE A 514 -33.61 7.00 -17.93
N ILE A 515 -32.49 7.41 -18.54
CA ILE A 515 -31.59 6.51 -19.29
C ILE A 515 -30.53 5.87 -18.39
N ILE A 516 -29.84 6.67 -17.57
CA ILE A 516 -28.69 6.20 -16.78
C ILE A 516 -29.13 5.58 -15.46
N ASN A 517 -30.10 6.20 -14.79
CA ASN A 517 -30.62 5.66 -13.52
C ASN A 517 -31.78 4.69 -13.70
N CYS A 518 -32.18 4.42 -14.96
CA CYS A 518 -33.24 3.49 -15.35
C CYS A 518 -34.54 3.70 -14.55
N ASP A 519 -35.06 4.94 -14.53
CA ASP A 519 -36.33 5.25 -13.88
C ASP A 519 -37.46 4.39 -14.45
N ASP A 520 -38.28 3.83 -13.56
CA ASP A 520 -39.45 3.01 -13.89
C ASP A 520 -40.69 3.85 -14.25
N GLY A 521 -40.49 5.14 -14.54
CA GLY A 521 -41.52 6.09 -14.91
C GLY A 521 -42.12 6.83 -13.71
N GLN A 522 -41.68 6.55 -12.47
CA GLN A 522 -42.20 7.23 -11.28
C GLN A 522 -41.96 8.75 -11.27
N MET A 523 -40.84 9.24 -11.82
CA MET A 523 -40.52 10.67 -11.76
C MET A 523 -41.12 11.47 -12.91
N TYR A 524 -41.00 10.96 -14.13
CA TYR A 524 -41.34 11.70 -15.35
C TYR A 524 -42.48 11.06 -16.16
N GLY A 525 -43.02 9.92 -15.74
CA GLY A 525 -43.99 9.15 -16.52
C GLY A 525 -43.40 8.50 -17.77
N ILE A 526 -42.06 8.48 -17.90
CA ILE A 526 -41.33 8.02 -19.08
C ILE A 526 -40.35 6.93 -18.66
N VAL A 527 -40.42 5.78 -19.32
CA VAL A 527 -39.53 4.64 -19.12
C VAL A 527 -38.61 4.49 -20.33
N ALA A 528 -37.32 4.27 -20.10
CA ALA A 528 -36.37 4.00 -21.18
C ALA A 528 -36.73 2.69 -21.91
N PRO A 529 -36.80 2.69 -23.26
CA PRO A 529 -37.25 1.53 -24.02
C PRO A 529 -36.19 0.43 -24.13
N ALA A 530 -36.63 -0.84 -24.22
CA ALA A 530 -35.78 -2.03 -24.20
C ALA A 530 -34.69 -2.09 -25.29
N HIS A 531 -34.85 -1.38 -26.40
CA HIS A 531 -33.89 -1.36 -27.51
C HIS A 531 -32.70 -0.42 -27.27
N LEU A 532 -32.66 0.32 -26.16
CA LEU A 532 -31.47 1.08 -25.77
C LEU A 532 -30.33 0.18 -25.25
N TRP A 533 -30.62 -1.10 -25.01
CA TRP A 533 -29.67 -2.09 -24.54
C TRP A 533 -29.35 -3.10 -25.65
N GLY A 534 -28.07 -3.39 -25.82
CA GLY A 534 -27.57 -4.44 -26.69
C GLY A 534 -27.73 -5.83 -26.09
N ALA A 535 -27.55 -6.87 -26.91
CA ALA A 535 -27.65 -8.27 -26.48
C ALA A 535 -26.59 -8.66 -25.42
N ASP A 536 -25.52 -7.89 -25.30
CA ASP A 536 -24.45 -8.06 -24.31
C ASP A 536 -24.74 -7.38 -22.96
N GLY A 537 -25.89 -6.69 -22.84
CA GLY A 537 -26.30 -5.95 -21.65
C GLY A 537 -25.64 -4.57 -21.51
N LEU A 538 -24.95 -4.08 -22.55
CA LEU A 538 -24.40 -2.72 -22.62
C LEU A 538 -25.36 -1.78 -23.37
N TYR A 539 -25.13 -0.47 -23.32
CA TYR A 539 -25.92 0.50 -24.07
C TYR A 539 -25.61 0.42 -25.58
N ASP A 540 -26.65 0.45 -26.39
CA ASP A 540 -26.56 0.75 -27.82
C ASP A 540 -26.45 2.28 -28.00
N MET A 541 -25.21 2.76 -28.15
CA MET A 541 -24.90 4.19 -28.15
C MET A 541 -25.61 4.96 -29.29
N PRO A 542 -25.67 4.46 -30.54
CA PRO A 542 -26.51 5.04 -31.60
C PRO A 542 -27.99 5.16 -31.21
N MET A 543 -28.59 4.09 -30.68
CA MET A 543 -30.01 4.10 -30.30
C MET A 543 -30.28 5.07 -29.15
N VAL A 544 -29.37 5.18 -28.18
CA VAL A 544 -29.46 6.18 -27.09
C VAL A 544 -29.45 7.61 -27.64
N ARG A 545 -28.59 7.91 -28.63
CA ARG A 545 -28.57 9.24 -29.27
C ARG A 545 -29.87 9.51 -30.03
N ALA A 546 -30.35 8.54 -30.82
CA ALA A 546 -31.60 8.67 -31.56
C ALA A 546 -32.80 8.89 -30.62
N TYR A 547 -32.87 8.16 -29.52
CA TYR A 547 -33.90 8.33 -28.49
C TYR A 547 -33.87 9.74 -27.88
N CYS A 548 -32.68 10.24 -27.50
CA CYS A 548 -32.56 11.60 -26.95
C CYS A 548 -33.05 12.68 -27.92
N LEU A 549 -32.78 12.53 -29.23
CA LEU A 549 -33.23 13.48 -30.27
C LEU A 549 -34.75 13.42 -30.44
N ASN A 550 -35.31 12.21 -30.54
CA ASN A 550 -36.74 12.02 -30.83
C ASN A 550 -37.65 12.35 -29.63
N MET A 551 -37.15 12.22 -28.39
CA MET A 551 -37.95 12.39 -27.18
C MET A 551 -37.72 13.74 -26.47
N MET A 552 -37.00 14.66 -27.11
CA MET A 552 -36.59 15.92 -26.47
C MET A 552 -37.77 16.74 -25.95
N ASP A 553 -38.77 16.98 -26.78
CA ASP A 553 -39.91 17.84 -26.41
C ASP A 553 -40.77 17.17 -25.33
N THR A 554 -41.09 15.88 -25.49
CA THR A 554 -41.86 15.10 -24.51
C THR A 554 -41.17 15.05 -23.14
N VAL A 555 -39.86 14.82 -23.11
CA VAL A 555 -39.08 14.80 -21.86
C VAL A 555 -39.01 16.20 -21.24
N PHE A 556 -38.92 17.26 -22.05
CA PHE A 556 -38.92 18.62 -21.55
C PHE A 556 -40.25 19.00 -20.90
N GLU A 557 -41.38 18.69 -21.54
CA GLU A 557 -42.72 18.93 -21.00
C GLU A 557 -42.91 18.25 -19.63
N ALA A 558 -42.57 16.96 -19.55
CA ALA A 558 -42.63 16.20 -18.30
C ALA A 558 -41.72 16.80 -17.21
N ALA A 559 -40.50 17.22 -17.59
CA ALA A 559 -39.56 17.83 -16.65
C ALA A 559 -40.01 19.22 -16.17
N MET A 560 -40.64 20.01 -17.04
CA MET A 560 -41.23 21.32 -16.70
C MET A 560 -42.41 21.18 -15.75
N ALA A 561 -43.32 20.23 -15.99
CA ALA A 561 -44.44 19.95 -15.10
C ALA A 561 -43.95 19.61 -13.68
N LEU A 562 -42.96 18.70 -13.56
CA LEU A 562 -42.36 18.34 -12.28
C LEU A 562 -41.64 19.52 -11.61
N HIS A 563 -40.98 20.38 -12.39
CA HIS A 563 -40.33 21.58 -11.86
C HIS A 563 -41.34 22.58 -11.29
N GLY A 564 -42.45 22.82 -12.01
CA GLY A 564 -43.55 23.67 -11.57
C GLY A 564 -44.18 23.17 -10.26
N GLN A 565 -44.49 21.88 -10.16
CA GLN A 565 -45.02 21.26 -8.94
C GLN A 565 -44.06 21.47 -7.74
N LYS A 566 -42.76 21.25 -7.93
CA LYS A 566 -41.75 21.45 -6.86
C LYS A 566 -41.63 22.91 -6.44
N ASN A 567 -41.78 23.85 -7.38
CA ASN A 567 -41.74 25.28 -7.05
C ASN A 567 -43.00 25.72 -6.31
N ALA A 568 -44.19 25.22 -6.69
CA ALA A 568 -45.44 25.49 -5.99
C ALA A 568 -45.39 25.00 -4.52
N LEU A 569 -44.81 23.83 -4.27
CA LEU A 569 -44.61 23.30 -2.91
C LEU A 569 -43.59 24.07 -2.07
N ARG A 570 -42.73 24.89 -2.70
CA ARG A 570 -41.70 25.70 -2.01
C ARG A 570 -42.16 27.12 -1.69
N GLN A 571 -43.27 27.58 -2.26
CA GLN A 571 -43.81 28.91 -1.92
C GLN A 571 -44.49 28.85 -0.54
N PRO A 572 -44.18 29.78 0.38
CA PRO A 572 -44.82 29.81 1.69
C PRO A 572 -46.31 30.10 1.56
N ALA A 573 -47.10 29.41 2.42
CA ALA A 573 -48.48 29.74 2.79
C ALA A 573 -48.82 31.24 2.61
N PRO A 574 -49.75 31.73 1.75
CA PRO A 574 -50.10 33.15 1.83
C PRO A 574 -50.61 33.45 3.25
N ARG A 575 -49.99 34.43 3.91
CA ARG A 575 -50.37 34.81 5.28
C ARG A 575 -51.86 35.19 5.26
N PRO A 576 -52.69 34.67 6.17
CA PRO A 576 -54.10 35.03 6.21
C PRO A 576 -54.21 36.54 6.41
N ASN A 577 -55.01 37.18 5.56
CA ASN A 577 -55.20 38.63 5.53
C ASN A 577 -55.91 39.06 6.82
N VAL A 578 -55.16 39.53 7.81
CA VAL A 578 -55.69 40.10 9.05
C VAL A 578 -56.16 41.52 8.74
N ASN A 579 -57.28 41.66 8.04
CA ASN A 579 -57.97 42.95 7.88
C ASN A 579 -59.46 42.76 7.56
N ASN A 580 -60.12 41.88 8.31
CA ASN A 580 -61.58 41.87 8.40
C ASN A 580 -62.03 41.54 9.83
N ARG A 581 -61.85 42.51 10.73
CA ARG A 581 -62.72 42.71 11.90
C ARG A 581 -62.85 44.21 12.13
N VAL A 582 -63.83 44.80 11.43
CA VAL A 582 -64.55 45.96 11.96
C VAL A 582 -65.78 45.38 12.66
N GLY A 583 -65.90 45.71 13.94
CA GLY A 583 -66.96 45.33 14.86
C GLY A 583 -66.67 45.98 16.18
#